data_AF-A0A432JJW4-F1
#
_entry.id   AF-A0A432JJW4-F1
#
_cell.length_a   1.000
_cell.length_b   1.000
_cell.length_c   1.000
_cell.angle_alpha   90.00
_cell.angle_beta   90.00
_cell.angle_gamma   90.00
#
_symmetry.space_group_name_H-M   'P 1'
#
loop_
_entity.id
_entity.type
_entity.pdbx_description
1 polymer ?
#
loop_
_entity_poly.entity_id
_entity_poly.type
_entity_poly.pdbx_seq_one_letter_code
_entity_poly.pdbx_strand_id
1 'polypeptide(L)' 'GVEIKRVSNHSLSLGIYIEDPDGNGIEVYYETPRSEWYRQEKLFMHGDRPEVNFPGPWEKELQPDGVAAKS' A
#
# COMPACT_ATOMS: atom_id res chain seq x y z
N GLY A 1 -0.18 18.14 12.66
CA GLY A 1 -0.57 17.21 11.58
C GLY A 1 -0.58 15.80 12.15
N VAL A 2 -1.17 14.84 11.42
CA VAL A 2 -1.11 13.42 11.80
C VAL A 2 0.20 12.83 11.30
N GLU A 3 0.90 12.08 12.15
CA GLU A 3 2.15 11.40 11.78
C GLU A 3 1.84 10.14 10.94
N ILE A 4 2.53 10.00 9.81
CA ILE A 4 2.47 8.77 9.00
C ILE A 4 3.47 7.79 9.58
N LYS A 5 2.99 6.62 10.01
CA LYS A 5 3.83 5.56 10.57
C LYS A 5 4.46 4.69 9.49
N ARG A 6 3.73 4.44 8.40
CA ARG A 6 4.20 3.61 7.29
C ARG A 6 3.41 3.90 6.02
N VAL A 7 4.06 3.73 4.87
CA VAL A 7 3.40 3.64 3.56
C VAL A 7 3.80 2.32 2.89
N SER A 8 2.81 1.58 2.39
CA SER A 8 3.02 0.26 1.75
C SER A 8 2.37 0.23 0.37
N ASN A 9 3.09 -0.30 -0.62
CA ASN A 9 2.55 -0.52 -1.96
C ASN A 9 2.10 -1.98 -2.10
N HIS A 10 0.77 -2.16 -2.12
CA HIS A 10 0.10 -3.44 -2.26
C HIS A 10 -0.22 -3.81 -3.72
N SER A 11 0.73 -3.58 -4.62
CA SER A 11 0.63 -3.83 -6.07
C SER A 11 -0.39 -2.92 -6.77
N LEU A 12 -1.68 -3.10 -6.53
CA LEU A 12 -2.77 -2.31 -7.14
C LEU A 12 -3.34 -1.23 -6.22
N SER A 13 -2.87 -1.21 -4.97
CA SER A 13 -3.36 -0.30 -3.94
C SER A 13 -2.25 0.23 -3.05
N LEU A 14 -2.47 1.41 -2.49
CA LEU A 14 -1.61 2.10 -1.55
C LEU A 14 -2.23 2.06 -0.16
N GLY A 15 -1.46 1.60 0.84
CA GLY A 15 -1.82 1.68 2.25
C GLY A 15 -1.00 2.74 2.97
N ILE A 16 -1.66 3.66 3.66
CA ILE A 16 -1.03 4.66 4.54
C ILE A 16 -1.49 4.39 5.97
N TYR A 17 -0.53 4.11 6.85
CA TYR A 17 -0.80 3.77 8.24
C TYR A 17 -0.52 4.96 9.15
N ILE A 18 -1.48 5.27 10.01
CA ILE A 18 -1.40 6.28 11.07
C ILE A 18 -1.85 5.65 12.38
N GLU A 19 -1.65 6.37 13.48
CA GLU A 19 -2.11 5.98 14.81
C GLU A 19 -3.04 7.07 15.36
N ASP A 20 -4.14 6.67 16.00
CA ASP A 20 -4.97 7.58 16.76
C ASP A 20 -4.34 7.90 18.15
N PRO A 21 -4.85 8.90 18.89
CA PRO A 21 -4.29 9.23 20.21
C PRO A 21 -4.35 8.11 21.26
N ASP A 22 -5.20 7.10 21.04
CA ASP A 22 -5.38 5.97 21.94
C ASP A 22 -4.44 4.80 21.58
N GLY A 23 -3.66 4.94 20.51
CA GLY A 23 -2.72 3.92 20.04
C GLY A 23 -3.34 2.90 19.07
N ASN A 24 -4.56 3.13 18.57
CA ASN A 24 -5.14 2.25 17.56
C ASN A 24 -4.58 2.59 16.18
N GLY A 25 -4.16 1.55 15.45
CA GLY A 25 -3.74 1.68 14.07
C GLY A 25 -4.93 1.97 13.14
N ILE A 26 -4.77 2.98 12.28
CA ILE A 26 -5.71 3.30 11.20
C ILE A 26 -4.98 3.13 9.87
N GLU A 27 -5.62 2.46 8.93
CA GLU A 27 -5.17 2.34 7.55
C GLU A 27 -6.06 3.16 6.62
N VAL A 28 -5.45 4.13 5.92
CA VAL A 28 -6.08 4.83 4.80
C VAL A 28 -5.68 4.10 3.53
N TYR A 29 -6.69 3.56 2.85
CA TYR A 29 -6.52 2.70 1.70
C TYR A 29 -6.98 3.37 0.41
N TYR A 30 -6.14 3.31 -0.62
CA TYR A 30 -6.48 3.73 -1.98
C TYR A 30 -6.20 2.61 -2.97
N GLU A 31 -7.16 2.30 -3.82
CA GLU A 31 -7.03 1.31 -4.90
C GLU A 31 -7.08 2.01 -6.25
N THR A 32 -6.25 1.56 -7.20
CA THR A 32 -6.30 2.06 -8.57
C THR A 32 -7.65 1.81 -9.23
N PRO A 33 -8.10 2.68 -10.17
CA PRO A 33 -9.28 2.42 -10.97
C PRO A 33 -9.23 1.05 -11.63
N ARG A 34 -10.37 0.38 -11.67
CA ARG A 34 -10.50 -0.99 -12.19
C ARG A 34 -9.93 -1.19 -13.59
N SER A 35 -10.04 -0.17 -14.44
CA SER A 35 -9.52 -0.13 -15.81
C SER A 35 -7.99 -0.13 -15.90
N GLU A 36 -7.29 0.25 -14.84
CA GLU A 36 -5.83 0.32 -14.76
C GLU A 36 -5.20 -0.97 -14.21
N TRP A 37 -6.02 -1.93 -13.79
CA TRP A 37 -5.50 -3.18 -13.25
C TRP A 37 -4.85 -4.01 -14.35
N TYR A 38 -3.67 -4.56 -14.03
CA TYR A 38 -2.90 -5.43 -14.92
C TYR A 38 -3.72 -6.57 -15.55
N ARG A 39 -4.71 -7.10 -14.83
CA ARG A 39 -5.67 -8.07 -15.36
C ARG A 39 -7.07 -7.84 -14.80
N GLN A 40 -8.07 -8.33 -15.51
CA GLN A 40 -9.46 -8.21 -15.09
C GLN A 40 -9.97 -9.43 -14.30
N GLU A 41 -9.25 -10.54 -14.26
CA GLU A 41 -9.69 -11.72 -13.51
C GLU A 41 -8.50 -12.40 -12.86
N LYS A 42 -8.76 -13.24 -11.85
CA LYS A 42 -7.73 -14.07 -11.20
C LYS A 42 -6.55 -13.28 -10.64
N LEU A 43 -6.81 -12.06 -10.16
CA LEU A 43 -5.83 -11.06 -9.71
C LEU A 43 -4.79 -11.59 -8.73
N PHE A 44 -5.19 -12.48 -7.83
CA PHE A 44 -4.33 -13.03 -6.78
C PHE A 44 -3.97 -14.51 -6.99
N MET A 45 -4.32 -15.10 -8.13
CA MET A 45 -4.18 -16.55 -8.34
C MET A 45 -2.83 -16.99 -8.93
N HIS A 46 -1.97 -16.04 -9.31
CA HIS A 46 -0.62 -16.30 -9.81
C HIS A 46 0.32 -15.29 -9.18
N GLY A 47 1.56 -15.69 -8.86
CA GLY A 47 2.59 -14.87 -8.21
C GLY A 47 3.05 -13.63 -8.98
N ASP A 48 2.28 -13.19 -9.96
CA ASP A 48 2.41 -11.90 -10.62
C ASP A 48 2.08 -10.81 -9.58
N ARG A 49 3.07 -9.97 -9.27
CA ARG A 49 2.91 -8.77 -8.44
C ARG A 49 3.15 -7.55 -9.31
N PRO A 50 2.14 -7.10 -10.07
CA PRO A 50 2.29 -5.89 -10.87
C PRO A 50 2.42 -4.70 -9.90
N GLU A 51 3.61 -4.11 -9.84
CA GLU A 51 3.83 -2.91 -9.02
C GLU A 51 3.29 -1.70 -9.76
N VAL A 52 2.19 -1.11 -9.27
CA VAL A 52 1.75 0.21 -9.70
C VAL A 52 2.62 1.26 -9.03
N ASN A 53 3.11 2.23 -9.79
CA ASN A 53 3.81 3.36 -9.23
C ASN A 53 2.82 4.37 -8.62
N PHE A 54 2.97 4.68 -7.34
CA PHE A 54 2.18 5.68 -6.62
C PHE A 54 3.06 6.91 -6.31
N PRO A 55 3.14 7.89 -7.22
CA PRO A 55 3.99 9.07 -7.01
C PRO A 55 3.49 9.90 -5.83
N GLY A 56 4.41 10.42 -5.03
CA GLY A 56 4.07 11.24 -3.88
C GLY A 56 5.25 11.47 -2.92
N PRO A 57 5.03 12.23 -1.83
CA PRO A 57 6.07 12.53 -0.86
C PRO A 57 6.65 11.28 -0.14
N TRP A 58 5.95 10.14 -0.24
CA TRP A 58 6.31 8.85 0.35
C TRP A 58 7.25 7.99 -0.52
N GLU A 59 7.71 8.45 -1.69
CA GLU A 59 8.55 7.65 -2.60
C GLU A 59 9.79 7.01 -1.94
N LYS A 60 10.39 7.67 -0.95
CA LYS A 60 11.57 7.16 -0.22
C LYS A 60 11.24 6.14 0.87
N GLU A 61 9.98 6.07 1.26
CA GLU A 61 9.46 5.31 2.40
C GLU A 61 8.54 4.17 1.97
N LEU A 62 8.27 4.04 0.67
CA LEU A 62 7.50 2.94 0.09
C LEU A 62 8.18 1.62 0.40
N GLN A 63 7.55 0.84 1.27
CA GLN A 63 7.95 -0.52 1.53
C GLN A 63 7.19 -1.46 0.58
N PRO A 64 7.89 -2.37 -0.11
CA PRO A 64 7.22 -3.41 -0.87
C PRO A 64 6.51 -4.37 0.08
N ASP A 65 5.39 -4.90 -0.38
CA ASP A 65 4.59 -5.86 0.34
C ASP A 65 5.36 -7.13 0.72
N GLY A 66 5.12 -7.61 1.95
CA GLY A 66 5.75 -8.82 2.48
C GLY A 66 7.13 -8.60 3.08
N VAL A 67 7.68 -7.37 3.06
CA VAL A 67 8.77 -6.99 3.97
C VAL A 67 8.15 -6.72 5.33
N ALA A 68 7.99 -7.78 6.12
CA ALA A 68 7.83 -7.64 7.55
C ALA A 68 8.99 -6.77 8.05
N ALA A 69 8.66 -5.63 8.68
CA ALA A 69 9.66 -4.90 9.45
C ALA A 69 10.29 -5.92 10.39
N LYS A 70 11.61 -6.16 10.24
CA LYS A 70 12.31 -7.08 11.13
C LYS A 70 12.10 -6.58 12.55
N SER A 71 11.44 -7.40 13.36
CA SER A 71 11.43 -7.28 14.81
C SER A 71 12.84 -7.31 15.38
#